data_AF-A0AAE0LGN8-F1
#
_entry.id   AF-A0AAE0LGN8-F1
#
_cell.length_a   1.000
_cell.length_b   1.000
_cell.length_c   1.000
_cell.angle_alpha   90.00
_cell.angle_beta   90.00
_cell.angle_gamma   90.00
#
_symmetry.space_group_name_H-M   'P 1'
#
loop_
_entity.id
_entity.type
_entity.pdbx_description
1 polymer ?
#
loop_
_entity_poly.entity_id
_entity_poly.type
_entity_poly.pdbx_seq_one_letter_code
_entity_poly.pdbx_strand_id
1 'polypeptide(L)'
;MAMYDEATTIEHARYLKPARSLREQFSYNNLGWVIAGNVLSAVANESWCTYITKNVLQPLQMDRTFCSVQDIPNKFLPDLAQVHYLDPCEKNVSGGPVSAWKFSRSMQKTARCAAGSMVSCTKDFSQMMKLLLRKVPNPAVPEVVRQETLHLIQAGHEIAPDSWLQQGGLDWKPQAAEAVMVGYGFDYVGNLFHGEQYIDKSGDTGLHKTRFGALPKSGLAVLVFGNLGGSVGGPLTALKFGLLAMLSGHDGDAQVNRSLALTNYEEQLSQQLTCNECGRSQGREVVCSPSNLSTLPLKKKAYVGEYSDGFGGLLRVFEHSEASKRHFADTSVGLYLSLGPVDSLPLQFGTKAHFANSSCAEFAKAISNSLPFWSTALSGLEHLPGWCTLTQFTLPEEILAAGVSKAARTTAFPWGAYFFPDPLQVFFLSHKDQVLRVIFGTYLDAAFVRQGKDGILKMAF
;
A
#
# COMPACT_ATOMS: atom_id res chain seq x y z
N MET A 1 15.87 7.97 10.91
CA MET A 1 15.57 8.29 12.33
C MET A 1 14.83 9.62 12.28
N ALA A 2 13.60 9.77 12.76
CA ALA A 2 12.69 8.82 13.40
C ALA A 2 11.31 8.98 12.76
N MET A 3 10.59 7.88 12.53
CA MET A 3 9.13 7.98 12.51
C MET A 3 8.71 8.72 13.78
N TYR A 4 7.72 9.62 13.70
CA TYR A 4 7.05 10.07 14.92
C TYR A 4 6.82 8.84 15.81
N ASP A 5 7.12 8.96 17.10
CA ASP A 5 6.70 7.91 18.01
C ASP A 5 5.18 7.75 17.90
N GLU A 6 4.68 6.56 18.24
CA GLU A 6 3.26 6.26 18.04
C GLU A 6 2.36 7.25 18.81
N ALA A 7 2.85 7.80 19.94
CA ALA A 7 2.15 8.81 20.72
C ALA A 7 1.96 10.13 19.94
N THR A 8 3.02 10.65 19.33
CA THR A 8 2.97 11.86 18.50
C THR A 8 2.12 11.63 17.26
N THR A 9 2.22 10.44 16.66
CA THR A 9 1.37 10.05 15.51
C THR A 9 -0.12 10.12 15.86
N ILE A 10 -0.50 9.65 17.05
CA ILE A 10 -1.87 9.68 17.54
C ILE A 10 -2.31 11.09 17.94
N GLU A 11 -1.42 11.87 18.57
CA GLU A 11 -1.72 13.26 18.89
C GLU A 11 -2.10 14.05 17.64
N HIS A 12 -1.36 13.86 16.55
CA HIS A 12 -1.65 14.50 15.27
C HIS A 12 -2.88 13.92 14.57
N ALA A 13 -3.22 12.65 14.80
CA ALA A 13 -4.40 12.03 14.21
C ALA A 13 -5.70 12.77 14.57
N ARG A 14 -5.74 13.51 15.69
CA ARG A 14 -6.90 14.32 16.10
C ARG A 14 -7.26 15.45 15.12
N TYR A 15 -6.31 15.87 14.29
CA TYR A 15 -6.52 16.91 13.28
C TYR A 15 -7.06 16.34 11.96
N LEU A 16 -7.04 15.02 11.79
CA LEU A 16 -7.56 14.38 10.60
C LEU A 16 -9.09 14.36 10.65
N LYS A 17 -9.73 14.82 9.57
CA LYS A 17 -11.16 14.63 9.38
C LYS A 17 -11.39 13.24 8.80
N PRO A 18 -12.21 12.37 9.42
CA PRO A 18 -12.58 11.10 8.84
C PRO A 18 -13.21 11.30 7.46
N ALA A 19 -12.77 10.53 6.47
CA ALA A 19 -13.33 10.59 5.11
C ALA A 19 -14.77 10.06 5.04
N ARG A 20 -15.17 9.26 6.03
CA ARG A 20 -16.47 8.57 6.14
C ARG A 20 -16.91 8.49 7.59
N SER A 21 -18.19 8.22 7.82
CA SER A 21 -18.71 7.93 9.16
C SER A 21 -18.21 6.56 9.66
N LEU A 22 -18.25 6.37 10.98
CA LEU A 22 -17.83 5.11 11.60
C LEU A 22 -18.62 3.93 11.03
N ARG A 23 -17.90 2.92 10.50
CA ARG A 23 -18.44 1.68 9.89
C ARG A 23 -19.33 1.91 8.66
N GLU A 24 -19.24 3.07 8.01
CA GLU A 24 -19.99 3.34 6.78
C GLU A 24 -19.43 2.53 5.60
N GLN A 25 -18.10 2.50 5.46
CA GLN A 25 -17.41 1.79 4.39
C GLN A 25 -16.02 1.33 4.86
N PHE A 26 -15.62 0.15 4.40
CA PHE A 26 -14.28 -0.36 4.62
C PHE A 26 -13.20 0.50 3.95
N SER A 27 -12.15 0.80 4.72
CA SER A 27 -10.91 1.35 4.23
C SER A 27 -9.74 0.75 5.02
N TYR A 28 -8.81 0.11 4.31
CA TYR A 28 -7.59 -0.38 4.93
C TYR A 28 -6.81 0.79 5.57
N ASN A 29 -6.38 0.63 6.83
CA ASN A 29 -5.75 1.72 7.56
C ASN A 29 -4.73 1.24 8.60
N ASN A 30 -3.44 1.44 8.30
CA ASN A 30 -2.34 1.14 9.24
C ASN A 30 -2.37 2.05 10.49
N LEU A 31 -2.84 3.29 10.38
CA LEU A 31 -2.98 4.19 11.54
C LEU A 31 -3.98 3.62 12.56
N GLY A 32 -5.01 2.92 12.10
CA GLY A 32 -5.95 2.22 12.99
C GLY A 32 -5.26 1.17 13.87
N TRP A 33 -4.28 0.44 13.34
CA TRP A 33 -3.48 -0.53 14.10
C TRP A 33 -2.50 0.14 15.07
N VAL A 34 -1.91 1.28 14.69
CA VAL A 34 -1.08 2.09 15.60
C VAL A 34 -1.92 2.60 16.79
N ILE A 35 -3.14 3.08 16.52
CA ILE A 35 -4.10 3.48 17.56
C ILE A 35 -4.43 2.28 18.45
N ALA A 36 -4.71 1.10 17.87
CA ALA A 36 -5.00 -0.11 18.64
C ALA A 36 -3.86 -0.52 19.58
N GLY A 37 -2.61 -0.44 19.11
CA GLY A 37 -1.42 -0.68 19.95
C GLY A 37 -1.31 0.31 21.12
N ASN A 38 -1.67 1.57 20.91
CA ASN A 38 -1.64 2.57 21.98
C ASN A 38 -2.80 2.42 22.96
N VAL A 39 -3.99 2.06 22.48
CA VAL A 39 -5.11 1.69 23.35
C VAL A 39 -4.72 0.52 24.24
N LEU A 40 -4.11 -0.53 23.68
CA LEU A 40 -3.59 -1.65 24.45
C LEU A 40 -2.58 -1.18 25.50
N SER A 41 -1.63 -0.32 25.09
CA SER A 41 -0.60 0.18 26.01
C SER A 41 -1.18 0.99 27.17
N ALA A 42 -2.16 1.84 26.88
CA ALA A 42 -2.85 2.66 27.88
C ALA A 42 -3.65 1.82 28.88
N VAL A 43 -4.37 0.81 28.39
CA VAL A 43 -5.16 -0.09 29.24
C VAL A 43 -4.27 -1.03 30.06
N ALA A 44 -3.17 -1.52 29.48
CA ALA A 44 -2.26 -2.45 30.14
C ALA A 44 -1.27 -1.76 31.08
N ASN A 45 -1.10 -0.43 30.97
CA ASN A 45 -0.07 0.34 31.67
C ASN A 45 1.36 -0.20 31.41
N GLU A 46 1.60 -0.72 30.21
CA GLU A 46 2.89 -1.17 29.70
C GLU A 46 2.91 -1.04 28.17
N SER A 47 4.06 -1.20 27.50
CA SER A 47 4.08 -1.11 26.03
C SER A 47 3.32 -2.29 25.40
N TRP A 48 2.67 -2.06 24.24
CA TRP A 48 1.98 -3.13 23.50
C TRP A 48 2.91 -4.33 23.24
N CYS A 49 4.18 -4.06 22.94
CA CYS A 49 5.17 -5.11 22.69
C CYS A 49 5.42 -5.95 23.95
N THR A 50 5.59 -5.31 25.10
CA THR A 50 5.75 -6.00 26.39
C THR A 50 4.53 -6.86 26.69
N TYR A 51 3.33 -6.28 26.55
CA TYR A 51 2.07 -6.98 26.81
C TYR A 51 1.90 -8.19 25.89
N ILE A 52 2.07 -8.03 24.58
CA ILE A 52 1.92 -9.13 23.60
C ILE A 52 2.98 -10.21 23.83
N THR A 53 4.23 -9.81 24.12
CA THR A 53 5.30 -10.77 24.42
C THR A 53 4.95 -11.63 25.63
N LYS A 54 4.52 -11.00 26.74
CA LYS A 54 4.22 -11.67 28.00
C LYS A 54 2.94 -12.51 27.95
N ASN A 55 1.88 -11.98 27.34
CA ASN A 55 0.54 -12.57 27.44
C ASN A 55 0.14 -13.41 26.22
N VAL A 56 0.87 -13.32 25.10
CA VAL A 56 0.57 -14.07 23.87
C VAL A 56 1.76 -14.89 23.40
N LEU A 57 2.92 -14.26 23.13
CA LEU A 57 4.05 -14.95 22.49
C LEU A 57 4.70 -15.99 23.42
N GLN A 58 5.00 -15.62 24.67
CA GLN A 58 5.61 -16.52 25.64
C GLN A 58 4.72 -17.73 25.99
N PRO A 59 3.41 -17.56 26.29
CA PRO A 59 2.54 -18.70 26.53
C PRO A 59 2.42 -19.62 25.30
N LEU A 60 2.42 -19.07 24.09
CA LEU A 60 2.41 -19.86 22.85
C LEU A 60 3.79 -20.45 22.48
N GLN A 61 4.83 -20.20 23.28
CA GLN A 61 6.21 -20.64 23.02
C GLN A 61 6.76 -20.14 21.68
N MET A 62 6.44 -18.89 21.34
CA MET A 62 6.90 -18.20 20.13
C MET A 62 8.23 -17.47 20.40
N ASP A 63 9.26 -18.21 20.80
CA ASP A 63 10.55 -17.68 21.30
C ASP A 63 11.44 -17.01 20.22
N ARG A 64 11.05 -17.11 18.95
CA ARG A 64 11.70 -16.52 17.76
C ARG A 64 10.77 -15.51 17.08
N THR A 65 9.79 -14.99 17.80
CA THR A 65 8.90 -13.93 17.36
C THR A 65 9.17 -12.65 18.16
N PHE A 66 9.39 -11.56 17.44
CA PHE A 66 9.87 -10.30 18.00
C PHE A 66 9.03 -9.13 17.47
N CYS A 67 8.87 -8.07 18.25
CA CYS A 67 8.05 -6.92 17.86
C CYS A 67 8.68 -6.07 16.76
N SER A 68 10.00 -6.15 16.57
CA SER A 68 10.76 -5.47 15.51
C SER A 68 12.01 -6.27 15.19
N VAL A 69 12.58 -6.03 14.00
CA VAL A 69 13.93 -6.49 13.63
C VAL A 69 14.99 -6.07 14.67
N GLN A 70 14.80 -4.92 15.32
CA GLN A 70 15.73 -4.41 16.34
C GLN A 70 15.70 -5.22 17.63
N ASP A 71 14.63 -5.98 17.86
CA ASP A 71 14.43 -6.81 19.05
C ASP A 71 15.06 -8.19 18.91
N ILE A 72 15.60 -8.52 17.72
CA ILE A 72 16.19 -9.84 17.45
C ILE A 72 17.55 -9.96 18.17
N PRO A 73 17.70 -10.93 19.10
CA PRO A 73 19.00 -11.23 19.71
C PRO A 73 20.07 -11.58 18.67
N ASN A 74 21.32 -11.17 18.91
CA ASN A 74 22.45 -11.40 18.00
C ASN A 74 22.59 -12.87 17.54
N LYS A 75 22.27 -13.83 18.41
CA LYS A 75 22.33 -15.27 18.09
C LYS A 75 21.37 -15.71 16.98
N PHE A 76 20.28 -14.96 16.73
CA PHE A 76 19.29 -15.27 15.72
C PHE A 76 19.45 -14.44 14.44
N LEU A 77 20.29 -13.40 14.45
CA LEU A 77 20.56 -12.60 13.25
C LEU A 77 21.07 -13.42 12.05
N PRO A 78 21.91 -14.46 12.21
CA PRO A 78 22.34 -15.30 11.09
C PRO A 78 21.20 -16.09 10.43
N ASP A 79 20.12 -16.38 11.16
CA ASP A 79 18.97 -17.15 10.67
C ASP A 79 17.91 -16.28 9.99
N LEU A 80 18.07 -14.95 9.99
CA LEU A 80 17.10 -14.07 9.40
C LEU A 80 17.17 -14.14 7.87
N ALA A 81 16.02 -14.40 7.24
CA ALA A 81 15.92 -14.44 5.79
C ALA A 81 16.29 -13.08 5.18
N GLN A 82 17.41 -13.04 4.47
CA GLN A 82 17.84 -11.85 3.74
C GLN A 82 16.94 -11.59 2.55
N VAL A 83 16.84 -10.31 2.18
CA VAL A 83 15.92 -9.84 1.15
C VAL A 83 16.57 -10.02 -0.22
N HIS A 84 15.83 -10.67 -1.10
CA HIS A 84 16.07 -10.65 -2.53
C HIS A 84 15.13 -9.62 -3.11
N TYR A 85 15.68 -8.63 -3.79
CA TYR A 85 14.88 -7.61 -4.44
C TYR A 85 15.07 -7.76 -5.95
N LEU A 86 13.97 -7.95 -6.68
CA LEU A 86 14.00 -7.95 -8.13
C LEU A 86 14.22 -6.50 -8.58
N ASP A 87 15.36 -6.22 -9.22
CA ASP A 87 15.56 -4.98 -9.96
C ASP A 87 15.29 -5.28 -11.43
N PRO A 88 14.03 -5.26 -11.90
CA PRO A 88 13.68 -5.59 -13.27
C PRO A 88 14.38 -4.69 -14.31
N CYS A 89 15.12 -3.67 -13.88
CA CYS A 89 15.67 -2.63 -14.75
C CYS A 89 17.18 -2.75 -15.00
N GLU A 90 17.83 -3.75 -14.40
CA GLU A 90 19.25 -3.94 -14.58
C GLU A 90 19.57 -4.52 -15.97
N LYS A 91 20.29 -3.75 -16.79
CA LYS A 91 20.57 -4.07 -18.20
C LYS A 91 21.62 -5.18 -18.41
N ASN A 92 22.32 -5.61 -17.37
CA ASN A 92 23.54 -6.44 -17.49
C ASN A 92 23.42 -7.83 -16.85
N VAL A 93 22.21 -8.36 -16.67
CA VAL A 93 22.06 -9.65 -16.02
C VAL A 93 21.89 -10.77 -17.03
N SER A 94 23.02 -11.38 -17.38
CA SER A 94 23.07 -12.67 -18.06
C SER A 94 22.42 -13.73 -17.15
N GLY A 95 21.32 -14.36 -17.60
CA GLY A 95 20.72 -15.51 -16.89
C GLY A 95 19.21 -15.52 -16.66
N GLY A 96 18.44 -14.56 -17.17
CA GLY A 96 16.97 -14.56 -17.07
C GLY A 96 16.43 -13.85 -15.81
N PRO A 97 15.10 -13.85 -15.57
CA PRO A 97 14.46 -13.03 -14.53
C PRO A 97 14.94 -13.33 -13.09
N VAL A 98 15.59 -14.47 -12.85
CA VAL A 98 16.20 -14.85 -11.56
C VAL A 98 17.56 -14.18 -11.33
N SER A 99 18.32 -13.88 -12.39
CA SER A 99 19.63 -13.27 -12.21
C SER A 99 19.52 -11.80 -11.79
N ALA A 100 18.44 -11.09 -12.16
CA ALA A 100 18.14 -9.70 -11.77
C ALA A 100 17.74 -9.48 -10.29
N TRP A 101 17.72 -10.54 -9.48
CA TRP A 101 17.48 -10.43 -8.04
C TRP A 101 18.75 -9.99 -7.33
N LYS A 102 18.74 -8.74 -6.86
CA LYS A 102 19.80 -8.20 -6.02
C LYS A 102 19.58 -8.64 -4.60
N PHE A 103 20.63 -9.23 -4.05
CA PHE A 103 20.69 -9.54 -2.65
C PHE A 103 20.98 -8.27 -1.85
N SER A 104 20.10 -7.94 -0.90
CA SER A 104 20.29 -6.83 0.03
C SER A 104 20.50 -7.36 1.44
N ARG A 105 21.67 -7.04 2.03
CA ARG A 105 21.91 -7.22 3.46
C ARG A 105 21.31 -6.11 4.32
N SER A 106 20.74 -5.07 3.70
CA SER A 106 20.19 -3.93 4.43
C SER A 106 18.88 -4.34 5.10
N MET A 107 18.98 -4.68 6.38
CA MET A 107 17.85 -4.66 7.29
C MET A 107 17.57 -3.21 7.64
N GLN A 108 16.48 -2.65 7.13
CA GLN A 108 16.02 -1.36 7.66
C GLN A 108 15.67 -1.56 9.14
N LYS A 109 16.30 -0.78 10.01
CA LYS A 109 15.90 -0.68 11.42
C LYS A 109 14.54 -0.01 11.48
N THR A 110 13.47 -0.79 11.43
CA THR A 110 12.10 -0.30 11.59
C THR A 110 11.81 -0.09 13.06
N ALA A 111 11.23 1.05 13.43
CA ALA A 111 10.72 1.24 14.79
C ALA A 111 9.62 0.20 15.09
N ARG A 112 9.33 -0.02 16.38
CA ARG A 112 8.17 -0.83 16.78
C ARG A 112 6.91 -0.10 16.32
N CYS A 113 6.17 -0.73 15.41
CA CYS A 113 4.94 -0.22 14.83
C CYS A 113 3.91 -1.34 14.90
N ALA A 114 2.85 -1.12 15.69
CA ALA A 114 1.79 -2.12 15.91
C ALA A 114 1.11 -2.59 14.61
N ALA A 115 1.21 -1.83 13.51
CA ALA A 115 0.64 -2.18 12.22
C ALA A 115 1.39 -3.27 11.45
N GLY A 116 2.66 -3.55 11.75
CA GLY A 116 3.40 -4.52 10.93
C GLY A 116 4.90 -4.68 11.15
N SER A 117 5.45 -4.26 12.30
CA SER A 117 6.89 -4.40 12.55
C SER A 117 7.33 -5.79 13.02
N MET A 118 6.39 -6.68 13.38
CA MET A 118 6.74 -7.98 13.96
C MET A 118 7.53 -8.87 12.98
N VAL A 119 8.48 -9.62 13.52
CA VAL A 119 9.28 -10.62 12.81
C VAL A 119 9.04 -11.97 13.46
N SER A 120 8.82 -13.02 12.65
CA SER A 120 8.54 -14.37 13.15
C SER A 120 9.20 -15.42 12.26
N CYS A 121 8.96 -16.69 12.56
CA CYS A 121 9.36 -17.82 11.73
C CYS A 121 8.20 -18.83 11.61
N THR A 122 8.31 -19.77 10.67
CA THR A 122 7.27 -20.77 10.41
C THR A 122 6.94 -21.61 11.64
N LYS A 123 7.95 -21.98 12.44
CA LYS A 123 7.77 -22.77 13.67
C LYS A 123 6.88 -22.04 14.67
N ASP A 124 7.18 -20.78 14.96
CA ASP A 124 6.44 -19.99 15.94
C ASP A 124 5.04 -19.65 15.44
N PHE A 125 4.93 -19.17 14.19
CA PHE A 125 3.64 -18.78 13.63
C PHE A 125 2.71 -19.99 13.49
N SER A 126 3.23 -21.22 13.39
CA SER A 126 2.40 -22.43 13.47
C SER A 126 1.61 -22.54 14.78
N GLN A 127 2.11 -21.96 15.88
CA GLN A 127 1.37 -21.92 17.16
C GLN A 127 0.20 -20.93 17.09
N MET A 128 0.41 -19.78 16.43
CA MET A 128 -0.67 -18.84 16.12
C MET A 128 -1.73 -19.49 15.22
N MET A 129 -1.31 -20.26 14.20
CA MET A 129 -2.24 -21.00 13.34
C MET A 129 -3.09 -21.99 14.15
N LYS A 130 -2.48 -22.74 15.08
CA LYS A 130 -3.22 -23.67 15.97
C LYS A 130 -4.22 -22.92 16.86
N LEU A 131 -3.85 -21.74 17.38
CA LEU A 131 -4.77 -20.91 18.16
C LEU A 131 -5.96 -20.45 17.30
N LEU A 132 -5.72 -19.97 16.07
CA LEU A 132 -6.76 -19.50 15.16
C LEU A 132 -7.68 -20.62 14.66
N LEU A 133 -7.18 -21.85 14.55
CA LEU A 133 -7.94 -23.03 14.14
C LEU A 133 -8.64 -23.74 15.32
N ARG A 134 -8.48 -23.23 16.55
CA ARG A 134 -9.01 -23.87 17.75
C ARG A 134 -10.54 -23.83 17.75
N LYS A 135 -11.16 -25.02 17.67
CA LYS A 135 -12.64 -25.18 17.74
C LYS A 135 -13.18 -25.22 19.17
N VAL A 136 -12.38 -25.75 20.10
CA VAL A 136 -12.70 -25.91 21.53
C VAL A 136 -11.43 -25.66 22.35
N PRO A 137 -11.54 -25.25 23.63
CA PRO A 137 -10.39 -25.14 24.52
C PRO A 137 -9.51 -26.40 24.43
N ASN A 138 -8.26 -26.24 24.00
CA ASN A 138 -7.32 -27.32 23.79
C ASN A 138 -6.24 -27.19 24.86
N PRO A 139 -6.08 -28.15 25.79
CA PRO A 139 -5.05 -28.09 26.83
C PRO A 139 -3.62 -27.96 26.26
N ALA A 140 -3.39 -28.40 25.01
CA ALA A 140 -2.10 -28.29 24.33
C ALA A 140 -1.81 -26.88 23.77
N VAL A 141 -2.79 -25.97 23.73
CA VAL A 141 -2.63 -24.58 23.28
C VAL A 141 -3.12 -23.66 24.40
N PRO A 142 -2.22 -22.96 25.11
CA PRO A 142 -2.61 -22.08 26.21
C PRO A 142 -3.69 -21.09 25.81
N GLU A 143 -4.69 -20.91 26.68
CA GLU A 143 -5.78 -19.98 26.43
C GLU A 143 -5.32 -18.53 26.66
N VAL A 144 -4.59 -18.00 25.67
CA VAL A 144 -4.15 -16.60 25.63
C VAL A 144 -5.26 -15.65 25.20
N VAL A 145 -6.28 -16.19 24.51
CA VAL A 145 -7.45 -15.46 24.02
C VAL A 145 -8.68 -16.36 24.24
N ARG A 146 -9.76 -15.77 24.74
CA ARG A 146 -11.06 -16.44 24.94
C ARG A 146 -11.65 -16.89 23.60
N GLN A 147 -12.37 -18.00 23.60
CA GLN A 147 -12.97 -18.54 22.38
C GLN A 147 -13.95 -17.55 21.73
N GLU A 148 -14.72 -16.81 22.52
CA GLU A 148 -15.67 -15.81 22.02
C GLU A 148 -14.94 -14.66 21.31
N THR A 149 -13.75 -14.29 21.81
CA THR A 149 -12.92 -13.27 21.17
C THR A 149 -12.34 -13.78 19.85
N LEU A 150 -11.95 -15.06 19.76
CA LEU A 150 -11.54 -15.67 18.49
C LEU A 150 -12.67 -15.65 17.45
N HIS A 151 -13.89 -16.02 17.85
CA HIS A 151 -15.05 -15.94 16.97
C HIS A 151 -15.35 -14.49 16.54
N LEU A 152 -15.20 -13.53 17.45
CA LEU A 152 -15.42 -12.11 17.14
C LEU A 152 -14.45 -11.59 16.07
N ILE A 153 -13.15 -11.91 16.18
CA ILE A 153 -12.17 -11.43 15.19
C ILE A 153 -12.34 -12.12 13.83
N GLN A 154 -12.82 -13.37 13.82
CA GLN A 154 -13.10 -14.17 12.63
C GLN A 154 -14.50 -13.95 12.03
N ALA A 155 -15.30 -13.03 12.59
CA ALA A 155 -16.58 -12.62 12.03
C ALA A 155 -16.41 -11.46 11.04
N GLY A 156 -17.32 -11.36 10.07
CA GLY A 156 -17.36 -10.23 9.14
C GLY A 156 -17.96 -8.99 9.82
N HIS A 157 -17.27 -7.85 9.72
CA HIS A 157 -17.67 -6.58 10.34
C HIS A 157 -18.04 -5.50 9.32
N GLU A 158 -17.40 -5.50 8.15
CA GLU A 158 -17.68 -4.56 7.05
C GLU A 158 -17.61 -5.30 5.71
N ILE A 159 -18.30 -4.80 4.69
CA ILE A 159 -18.29 -5.40 3.35
C ILE A 159 -16.98 -5.03 2.66
N ALA A 160 -16.25 -6.02 2.17
CA ALA A 160 -15.05 -5.81 1.36
C ALA A 160 -15.47 -5.31 -0.04
N PRO A 161 -14.92 -4.18 -0.53
CA PRO A 161 -15.21 -3.72 -1.88
C PRO A 161 -14.55 -4.62 -2.92
N ASP A 162 -15.15 -4.74 -4.11
CA ASP A 162 -14.66 -5.61 -5.20
C ASP A 162 -13.18 -5.34 -5.55
N SER A 163 -12.75 -4.08 -5.52
CA SER A 163 -11.36 -3.69 -5.79
C SER A 163 -10.38 -4.24 -4.76
N TRP A 164 -10.81 -4.49 -3.52
CA TRP A 164 -10.02 -5.14 -2.48
C TRP A 164 -9.92 -6.65 -2.74
N LEU A 165 -11.02 -7.29 -3.11
CA LEU A 165 -11.06 -8.73 -3.43
C LEU A 165 -10.14 -9.09 -4.60
N GLN A 166 -10.16 -8.28 -5.66
CA GLN A 166 -9.30 -8.48 -6.83
C GLN A 166 -7.81 -8.41 -6.45
N GLN A 167 -7.40 -7.47 -5.59
CA GLN A 167 -6.02 -7.38 -5.09
C GLN A 167 -5.60 -8.62 -4.28
N GLY A 168 -6.55 -9.22 -3.57
CA GLY A 168 -6.34 -10.47 -2.82
C GLY A 168 -6.20 -11.73 -3.68
N GLY A 169 -6.37 -11.62 -5.00
CA GLY A 169 -6.41 -12.78 -5.90
C GLY A 169 -7.67 -13.64 -5.72
N LEU A 170 -8.76 -13.04 -5.23
CA LEU A 170 -10.05 -13.69 -5.07
C LEU A 170 -10.98 -13.34 -6.24
N ASP A 171 -11.31 -14.35 -7.06
CA ASP A 171 -12.36 -14.26 -8.08
C ASP A 171 -13.71 -14.55 -7.43
N TRP A 172 -14.23 -13.54 -6.73
CA TRP A 172 -15.58 -13.58 -6.20
C TRP A 172 -16.54 -12.97 -7.22
N LYS A 173 -17.48 -13.79 -7.70
CA LYS A 173 -18.66 -13.32 -8.41
C LYS A 173 -19.81 -13.33 -7.42
N PRO A 174 -20.55 -12.23 -7.25
CA PRO A 174 -21.71 -12.21 -6.37
C PRO A 174 -22.69 -13.30 -6.76
N GLN A 175 -22.71 -14.38 -6.00
CA GLN A 175 -23.89 -15.23 -5.90
C GLN A 175 -24.84 -14.51 -4.94
N ALA A 176 -26.12 -14.45 -5.27
CA ALA A 176 -27.09 -13.46 -4.79
C ALA A 176 -27.41 -13.44 -3.28
N ALA A 177 -26.55 -13.94 -2.39
CA ALA A 177 -26.75 -13.91 -0.94
C ALA A 177 -25.50 -13.86 -0.05
N GLU A 178 -24.26 -13.93 -0.57
CA GLU A 178 -23.06 -14.06 0.28
C GLU A 178 -22.01 -12.97 0.02
N ALA A 179 -22.07 -11.88 0.78
CA ALA A 179 -21.05 -10.82 0.73
C ALA A 179 -19.71 -11.30 1.32
N VAL A 180 -18.61 -10.88 0.70
CA VAL A 180 -17.28 -11.01 1.31
C VAL A 180 -17.09 -9.89 2.29
N MET A 181 -16.65 -10.23 3.50
CA MET A 181 -16.50 -9.26 4.57
C MET A 181 -15.04 -9.14 5.01
N VAL A 182 -14.73 -8.09 5.76
CA VAL A 182 -13.45 -7.93 6.46
C VAL A 182 -13.64 -8.24 7.93
N GLY A 183 -12.63 -8.86 8.55
CA GLY A 183 -12.62 -9.18 9.97
C GLY A 183 -11.82 -8.15 10.78
N TYR A 184 -11.79 -8.31 12.10
CA TYR A 184 -10.83 -7.56 12.93
C TYR A 184 -9.44 -8.19 12.78
N GLY A 185 -8.62 -7.66 11.88
CA GLY A 185 -7.28 -8.20 11.60
C GLY A 185 -7.20 -9.12 10.40
N PHE A 186 -8.33 -9.53 9.83
CA PHE A 186 -8.38 -10.38 8.64
C PHE A 186 -8.82 -9.58 7.42
N ASP A 187 -8.09 -9.75 6.31
CA ASP A 187 -8.36 -9.03 5.07
C ASP A 187 -9.64 -9.56 4.40
N TYR A 188 -9.92 -10.86 4.56
CA TYR A 188 -11.15 -11.50 4.08
C TYR A 188 -11.72 -12.46 5.12
N VAL A 189 -13.04 -12.43 5.27
CA VAL A 189 -13.86 -13.35 6.04
C VAL A 189 -15.11 -13.67 5.21
N GLY A 190 -15.37 -14.94 4.96
CA GLY A 190 -16.58 -15.38 4.25
C GLY A 190 -16.48 -16.80 3.69
N ASN A 191 -17.54 -17.27 3.03
CA ASN A 191 -17.57 -18.56 2.35
C ASN A 191 -16.93 -18.44 0.95
N LEU A 192 -15.60 -18.42 0.89
CA LEU A 192 -14.86 -18.01 -0.32
C LEU A 192 -14.14 -19.16 -1.03
N PHE A 193 -13.63 -20.12 -0.27
CA PHE A 193 -12.73 -21.13 -0.81
C PHE A 193 -13.51 -22.44 -0.98
N HIS A 194 -13.96 -22.72 -2.20
CA HIS A 194 -14.84 -23.85 -2.52
C HIS A 194 -16.12 -23.90 -1.66
N GLY A 195 -16.65 -22.74 -1.27
CA GLY A 195 -17.84 -22.64 -0.41
C GLY A 195 -17.57 -22.85 1.08
N GLU A 196 -16.32 -23.08 1.49
CA GLU A 196 -15.93 -23.14 2.90
C GLU A 196 -15.66 -21.76 3.49
N GLN A 197 -15.87 -21.66 4.80
CA GLN A 197 -15.48 -20.49 5.58
C GLN A 197 -13.97 -20.31 5.50
N TYR A 198 -13.56 -19.15 5.01
CA TYR A 198 -12.19 -18.73 4.80
C TYR A 198 -11.90 -17.47 5.59
N ILE A 199 -10.72 -17.44 6.22
CA ILE A 199 -10.15 -16.25 6.85
C ILE A 199 -8.70 -16.10 6.41
N ASP A 200 -8.22 -14.86 6.32
CA ASP A 200 -6.85 -14.64 5.84
C ASP A 200 -6.25 -13.30 6.26
N LYS A 201 -4.92 -13.24 6.22
CA LYS A 201 -4.18 -12.00 6.42
C LYS A 201 -2.92 -12.02 5.58
N SER A 202 -2.71 -10.96 4.82
CA SER A 202 -1.48 -10.73 4.07
C SER A 202 -0.61 -9.68 4.76
N GLY A 203 0.70 -9.78 4.53
CA GLY A 203 1.69 -8.82 4.98
C GLY A 203 2.59 -8.45 3.82
N ASP A 204 2.68 -7.16 3.52
CA ASP A 204 3.51 -6.64 2.43
C ASP A 204 4.38 -5.51 2.95
N THR A 205 5.65 -5.80 3.19
CA THR A 205 6.67 -4.76 3.34
C THR A 205 7.39 -4.59 2.01
N GLY A 206 8.20 -3.53 1.86
CA GLY A 206 9.08 -3.41 0.69
C GLY A 206 10.16 -4.51 0.60
N LEU A 207 10.27 -5.37 1.62
CA LEU A 207 11.36 -6.32 1.82
C LEU A 207 10.89 -7.78 1.82
N HIS A 208 9.85 -8.06 2.59
CA HIS A 208 9.28 -9.39 2.81
C HIS A 208 7.78 -9.39 2.61
N LYS A 209 7.29 -10.57 2.25
CA LYS A 209 5.90 -10.87 1.95
C LYS A 209 5.45 -12.03 2.83
N THR A 210 4.21 -11.95 3.32
CA THR A 210 3.57 -13.02 4.07
C THR A 210 2.18 -13.24 3.52
N ARG A 211 1.81 -14.50 3.34
CA ARG A 211 0.46 -14.91 2.96
C ARG A 211 -0.02 -15.97 3.93
N PHE A 212 -1.01 -15.63 4.73
CA PHE A 212 -1.71 -16.56 5.60
C PHE A 212 -3.14 -16.73 5.09
N GLY A 213 -3.64 -17.97 5.06
CA GLY A 213 -5.04 -18.28 4.82
C GLY A 213 -5.44 -19.56 5.54
N ALA A 214 -6.67 -19.61 6.02
CA ALA A 214 -7.18 -20.71 6.82
C ALA A 214 -8.63 -21.07 6.48
N LEU A 215 -8.95 -22.34 6.65
CA LEU A 215 -10.29 -22.94 6.60
C LEU A 215 -10.61 -23.45 8.01
N PRO A 216 -11.14 -22.61 8.93
CA PRO A 216 -11.28 -22.97 10.33
C PRO A 216 -12.15 -24.20 10.57
N LYS A 217 -13.22 -24.38 9.77
CA LYS A 217 -14.10 -25.55 9.85
C LYS A 217 -13.37 -26.84 9.50
N SER A 218 -12.44 -26.81 8.56
CA SER A 218 -11.67 -27.98 8.13
C SER A 218 -10.39 -28.17 8.95
N GLY A 219 -10.04 -27.21 9.82
CA GLY A 219 -8.81 -27.25 10.61
C GLY A 219 -7.54 -27.13 9.76
N LEU A 220 -7.66 -26.53 8.58
CA LEU A 220 -6.57 -26.36 7.63
C LEU A 220 -6.11 -24.91 7.61
N ALA A 221 -4.80 -24.69 7.53
CA ALA A 221 -4.25 -23.38 7.28
C ALA A 221 -2.90 -23.48 6.57
N VAL A 222 -2.59 -22.43 5.81
CA VAL A 222 -1.33 -22.27 5.07
C VAL A 222 -0.73 -20.93 5.45
N LEU A 223 0.59 -20.94 5.65
CA LEU A 223 1.41 -19.75 5.82
C LEU A 223 2.59 -19.84 4.85
N VAL A 224 2.77 -18.79 4.05
CA VAL A 224 3.90 -18.65 3.13
C VAL A 224 4.65 -17.37 3.48
N PHE A 225 5.96 -17.50 3.72
CA PHE A 225 6.87 -16.36 3.81
C PHE A 225 7.67 -16.27 2.51
N GLY A 226 7.84 -15.04 2.03
CA GLY A 226 8.71 -14.71 0.90
C GLY A 226 9.65 -13.62 1.30
N ASN A 227 10.93 -13.81 1.01
CA ASN A 227 11.96 -12.79 1.11
C ASN A 227 12.16 -12.08 -0.23
N LEU A 228 11.08 -11.91 -0.99
CA LEU A 228 11.03 -11.19 -2.26
C LEU A 228 10.55 -9.76 -1.97
N GLY A 229 11.44 -8.78 -2.13
CA GLY A 229 11.15 -7.36 -1.97
C GLY A 229 10.36 -6.78 -3.16
N GLY A 230 9.98 -5.51 -3.05
CA GLY A 230 9.21 -4.80 -4.06
C GLY A 230 7.72 -5.14 -4.04
N SER A 231 7.04 -5.04 -5.18
CA SER A 231 5.58 -5.24 -5.30
C SER A 231 5.19 -6.67 -5.69
N VAL A 232 6.11 -7.64 -5.59
CA VAL A 232 5.94 -9.01 -6.08
C VAL A 232 5.21 -9.91 -5.05
N GLY A 233 3.90 -9.71 -4.93
CA GLY A 233 3.04 -10.44 -3.99
C GLY A 233 2.19 -11.55 -4.61
N GLY A 234 1.91 -11.46 -5.91
CA GLY A 234 1.00 -12.35 -6.64
C GLY A 234 1.41 -13.83 -6.61
N PRO A 235 2.68 -14.18 -6.88
CA PRO A 235 3.11 -15.58 -6.84
C PRO A 235 2.93 -16.25 -5.48
N LEU A 236 3.15 -15.51 -4.37
CA LEU A 236 2.92 -16.05 -3.04
C LEU A 236 1.43 -16.23 -2.73
N THR A 237 0.58 -15.33 -3.23
CA THR A 237 -0.87 -15.48 -3.14
C THR A 237 -1.31 -16.75 -3.87
N ALA A 238 -0.77 -17.02 -5.07
CA ALA A 238 -1.07 -18.23 -5.81
C ALA A 238 -0.59 -19.50 -5.08
N LEU A 239 0.63 -19.48 -4.51
CA LEU A 239 1.13 -20.59 -3.70
C LEU A 239 0.24 -20.87 -2.47
N LYS A 240 -0.22 -19.81 -1.77
CA LYS A 240 -1.17 -19.95 -0.64
C LYS A 240 -2.42 -20.73 -1.07
N PHE A 241 -3.06 -20.30 -2.17
CA PHE A 241 -4.30 -20.92 -2.63
C PHE A 241 -4.09 -22.32 -3.21
N GLY A 242 -2.99 -22.55 -3.93
CA GLY A 242 -2.61 -23.89 -4.42
C GLY A 242 -2.42 -24.89 -3.28
N LEU A 243 -1.67 -24.51 -2.25
CA LEU A 243 -1.45 -25.35 -1.06
C LEU A 243 -2.76 -25.62 -0.32
N LEU A 244 -3.63 -24.61 -0.17
CA LEU A 244 -4.95 -24.81 0.45
C LEU A 244 -5.82 -25.76 -0.38
N ALA A 245 -5.80 -25.67 -1.71
CA ALA A 245 -6.53 -26.57 -2.59
C ALA A 245 -6.02 -28.01 -2.42
N MET A 246 -4.70 -28.23 -2.45
CA MET A 246 -4.11 -29.56 -2.22
C MET A 246 -4.52 -30.15 -0.87
N LEU A 247 -4.47 -29.34 0.21
CA LEU A 247 -4.82 -29.78 1.56
C LEU A 247 -6.32 -30.09 1.73
N SER A 248 -7.18 -29.49 0.92
CA SER A 248 -8.63 -29.70 0.94
C SER A 248 -9.11 -30.72 -0.11
N GLY A 249 -8.19 -31.37 -0.84
CA GLY A 249 -8.51 -32.40 -1.83
C GLY A 249 -8.95 -31.87 -3.20
N HIS A 250 -8.63 -30.61 -3.51
CA HIS A 250 -8.85 -29.98 -4.80
C HIS A 250 -7.55 -29.90 -5.64
N ASP A 251 -7.70 -29.58 -6.92
CA ASP A 251 -6.57 -29.44 -7.85
C ASP A 251 -5.74 -28.19 -7.53
N GLY A 252 -4.56 -28.42 -6.95
CA GLY A 252 -3.61 -27.37 -6.57
C GLY A 252 -3.07 -26.60 -7.77
N ASP A 253 -2.73 -27.28 -8.86
CA ASP A 253 -2.11 -26.67 -10.04
C ASP A 253 -3.12 -25.78 -10.77
N ALA A 254 -4.36 -26.27 -10.92
CA ALA A 254 -5.45 -25.46 -11.47
C ALA A 254 -5.69 -24.20 -10.61
N GLN A 255 -5.65 -24.33 -9.28
CA GLN A 255 -5.83 -23.21 -8.37
C GLN A 255 -4.67 -22.20 -8.43
N VAL A 256 -3.42 -22.66 -8.52
CA VAL A 256 -2.25 -21.78 -8.72
C VAL A 256 -2.42 -20.97 -10.00
N ASN A 257 -2.70 -21.63 -11.12
CA ASN A 257 -2.86 -20.96 -12.42
C ASN A 257 -3.98 -19.92 -12.39
N ARG A 258 -5.11 -20.24 -11.76
CA ARG A 258 -6.21 -19.29 -11.57
C ARG A 258 -5.78 -18.08 -10.74
N SER A 259 -5.12 -18.29 -9.61
CA SER A 259 -4.67 -17.19 -8.74
C SER A 259 -3.56 -16.33 -9.37
N LEU A 260 -2.68 -16.93 -10.18
CA LEU A 260 -1.70 -16.17 -10.96
C LEU A 260 -2.37 -15.24 -11.97
N ALA A 261 -3.38 -15.74 -12.70
CA ALA A 261 -4.14 -14.93 -13.66
C ALA A 261 -4.87 -13.75 -12.99
N LEU A 262 -5.41 -13.94 -11.78
CA LEU A 262 -6.14 -12.89 -11.06
C LEU A 262 -5.25 -11.81 -10.45
N THR A 263 -4.01 -12.17 -10.11
CA THR A 263 -3.07 -11.24 -9.47
C THR A 263 -2.26 -10.43 -10.48
N ASN A 264 -2.48 -10.63 -11.78
CA ASN A 264 -1.69 -10.07 -12.87
C ASN A 264 -0.18 -10.16 -12.59
N TYR A 265 0.28 -11.33 -12.13
CA TYR A 265 1.65 -11.44 -11.60
C TYR A 265 2.72 -11.07 -12.64
N GLU A 266 2.46 -11.29 -13.93
CA GLU A 266 3.37 -10.94 -15.02
C GLU A 266 3.62 -9.43 -15.09
N GLU A 267 2.60 -8.62 -14.79
CA GLU A 267 2.73 -7.16 -14.72
C GLU A 267 3.66 -6.74 -13.57
N GLN A 268 3.66 -7.49 -12.46
CA GLN A 268 4.54 -7.26 -11.31
C GLN A 268 6.03 -7.54 -11.62
N LEU A 269 6.30 -8.27 -12.72
CA LEU A 269 7.64 -8.66 -13.17
C LEU A 269 8.08 -7.94 -14.45
N SER A 270 7.18 -7.18 -15.09
CA SER A 270 7.46 -6.51 -16.36
C SER A 270 8.37 -5.31 -16.15
N GLN A 271 9.54 -5.29 -16.83
CA GLN A 271 10.47 -4.14 -16.84
C GLN A 271 9.77 -2.84 -17.26
N GLN A 272 8.78 -2.97 -18.11
CA GLN A 272 8.11 -1.88 -18.75
C GLN A 272 7.16 -1.12 -17.81
N LEU A 273 6.60 -1.86 -16.85
CA LEU A 273 5.69 -1.37 -15.82
C LEU A 273 6.40 -1.05 -14.49
N THR A 274 7.70 -1.36 -14.38
CA THR A 274 8.44 -1.28 -13.11
C THR A 274 9.70 -0.42 -13.17
N CYS A 275 10.17 -0.04 -14.36
CA CYS A 275 11.42 0.69 -14.57
C CYS A 275 11.24 2.13 -15.00
N ASN A 276 11.95 3.04 -14.33
CA ASN A 276 12.01 4.44 -14.77
C ASN A 276 12.87 4.68 -16.00
N GLU A 277 12.76 5.87 -16.60
CA GLU A 277 13.53 6.25 -17.81
C GLU A 277 15.05 6.09 -17.65
N CYS A 278 15.54 6.07 -16.41
CA CYS A 278 16.94 5.88 -16.07
C CYS A 278 17.33 4.39 -15.91
N GLY A 279 16.41 3.46 -16.19
CA GLY A 279 16.60 2.02 -16.07
C GLY A 279 16.77 1.57 -14.62
N ARG A 280 15.93 2.07 -13.70
CA ARG A 280 15.96 1.67 -12.27
C ARG A 280 14.56 1.33 -11.76
N SER A 281 14.48 0.33 -10.88
CA SER A 281 13.22 -0.13 -10.28
C SER A 281 12.84 0.58 -8.99
N GLN A 282 11.56 0.48 -8.62
CA GLN A 282 10.98 1.14 -7.44
C GLN A 282 11.71 0.80 -6.13
N GLY A 283 12.15 1.81 -5.39
CA GLY A 283 12.76 1.62 -4.05
C GLY A 283 14.28 1.77 -4.00
N ARG A 284 14.94 2.16 -5.10
CA ARG A 284 16.31 2.71 -5.05
C ARG A 284 16.29 4.22 -4.88
N GLU A 285 16.95 4.70 -3.83
CA GLU A 285 17.44 6.08 -3.69
C GLU A 285 18.20 6.45 -4.98
N VAL A 286 17.63 7.32 -5.82
CA VAL A 286 18.29 8.32 -6.69
C VAL A 286 17.31 8.77 -7.78
N VAL A 287 17.12 10.09 -7.82
CA VAL A 287 16.38 10.89 -8.79
C VAL A 287 16.65 10.46 -10.23
N CYS A 288 15.59 10.02 -10.94
CA CYS A 288 15.57 9.97 -12.40
C CYS A 288 14.95 11.26 -12.93
N SER A 289 15.55 11.89 -13.94
CA SER A 289 15.09 13.21 -14.42
C SER A 289 15.28 13.40 -15.92
N PRO A 290 14.22 13.32 -16.71
CA PRO A 290 14.30 13.53 -18.15
C PRO A 290 13.77 14.88 -18.68
N SER A 291 13.29 15.79 -17.84
CA SER A 291 12.60 17.03 -18.28
C SER A 291 13.28 18.35 -17.87
N ASN A 292 13.28 19.33 -18.79
CA ASN A 292 13.84 20.69 -18.71
C ASN A 292 12.76 21.78 -18.99
N LEU A 293 11.64 21.81 -18.27
CA LEU A 293 10.62 22.88 -18.45
C LEU A 293 10.62 23.89 -17.29
N SER A 294 10.56 25.18 -17.62
CA SER A 294 10.59 26.31 -16.69
C SER A 294 9.25 27.04 -16.53
N THR A 295 8.18 26.62 -17.24
CA THR A 295 6.86 27.29 -17.24
C THR A 295 5.69 26.30 -17.22
N LEU A 296 4.53 26.75 -16.69
CA LEU A 296 3.31 25.94 -16.63
C LEU A 296 2.70 25.71 -18.03
N PRO A 297 2.27 24.49 -18.35
CA PRO A 297 1.70 24.17 -19.67
C PRO A 297 0.27 24.70 -19.88
N LEU A 298 -0.45 25.02 -18.79
CA LEU A 298 -1.79 25.61 -18.81
C LEU A 298 -1.80 26.88 -17.95
N LYS A 299 -2.81 27.74 -18.16
CA LYS A 299 -3.06 28.90 -17.30
C LYS A 299 -3.39 28.45 -15.87
N LYS A 300 -2.95 29.19 -14.85
CA LYS A 300 -3.19 28.88 -13.42
C LYS A 300 -4.67 28.59 -13.10
N LYS A 301 -5.58 29.39 -13.65
CA LYS A 301 -7.04 29.20 -13.53
C LYS A 301 -7.54 27.81 -13.95
N ALA A 302 -6.87 27.13 -14.87
CA ALA A 302 -7.25 25.78 -15.30
C ALA A 302 -7.13 24.75 -14.16
N TYR A 303 -6.24 25.00 -13.19
CA TYR A 303 -5.97 24.11 -12.06
C TYR A 303 -6.85 24.36 -10.85
N VAL A 304 -7.51 25.53 -10.76
CA VAL A 304 -8.39 25.91 -9.64
C VAL A 304 -9.64 25.03 -9.63
N GLY A 305 -9.94 24.42 -8.48
CA GLY A 305 -11.09 23.52 -8.34
C GLY A 305 -11.04 22.66 -7.07
N GLU A 306 -12.11 21.91 -6.84
CA GLU A 306 -12.16 20.87 -5.81
C GLU A 306 -12.07 19.49 -6.46
N TYR A 307 -11.21 18.63 -5.94
CA TYR A 307 -10.90 17.31 -6.47
C TYR A 307 -10.91 16.28 -5.35
N SER A 308 -11.35 15.06 -5.64
CA SER A 308 -11.26 13.94 -4.71
C SER A 308 -10.10 13.03 -5.10
N ASP A 309 -9.36 12.52 -4.11
CA ASP A 309 -8.18 11.69 -4.31
C ASP A 309 -8.48 10.18 -4.51
N GLY A 310 -9.75 9.79 -4.63
CA GLY A 310 -10.18 8.39 -4.76
C GLY A 310 -10.20 7.60 -3.45
N PHE A 311 -9.60 8.13 -2.36
CA PHE A 311 -9.61 7.56 -1.01
C PHE A 311 -10.53 8.34 -0.04
N GLY A 312 -11.29 9.30 -0.56
CA GLY A 312 -12.23 10.12 0.21
C GLY A 312 -11.62 11.39 0.81
N GLY A 313 -10.37 11.71 0.48
CA GLY A 313 -9.78 13.03 0.73
C GLY A 313 -10.32 14.06 -0.25
N LEU A 314 -10.59 15.27 0.27
CA LEU A 314 -10.95 16.45 -0.53
C LEU A 314 -9.70 17.32 -0.70
N LEU A 315 -9.27 17.53 -1.93
CA LEU A 315 -8.23 18.49 -2.30
C LEU A 315 -8.87 19.72 -2.93
N ARG A 316 -8.52 20.88 -2.42
CA ARG A 316 -8.93 22.17 -3.00
C ARG A 316 -7.72 22.84 -3.60
N VAL A 317 -7.81 23.34 -4.81
CA VAL A 317 -6.78 24.19 -5.43
C VAL A 317 -7.36 25.57 -5.68
N PHE A 318 -6.64 26.60 -5.25
CA PHE A 318 -7.07 27.99 -5.39
C PHE A 318 -5.91 28.92 -5.71
N GLU A 319 -6.22 30.07 -6.31
CA GLU A 319 -5.27 31.17 -6.49
C GLU A 319 -5.28 32.06 -5.24
N HIS A 320 -4.10 32.47 -4.77
CA HIS A 320 -3.96 33.24 -3.53
C HIS A 320 -4.64 34.62 -3.56
N SER A 321 -4.88 35.19 -4.74
CA SER A 321 -5.65 36.44 -4.86
C SER A 321 -7.08 36.33 -4.31
N GLU A 322 -7.62 35.12 -4.15
CA GLU A 322 -8.96 34.85 -3.58
C GLU A 322 -8.94 34.51 -2.07
N ALA A 323 -7.77 34.30 -1.45
CA ALA A 323 -7.63 33.73 -0.09
C ALA A 323 -7.49 34.76 1.05
N SER A 324 -7.86 36.03 0.83
CA SER A 324 -7.65 37.16 1.75
C SER A 324 -8.51 37.16 3.03
N LYS A 325 -8.66 36.01 3.72
CA LYS A 325 -9.24 35.93 5.07
C LYS A 325 -8.47 35.09 6.10
N ARG A 326 -7.36 34.41 5.76
CA ARG A 326 -6.57 33.67 6.77
C ARG A 326 -5.04 33.78 6.55
N HIS A 327 -4.45 34.75 7.24
CA HIS A 327 -3.06 34.78 7.75
C HIS A 327 -1.92 34.37 6.80
N PHE A 328 -1.51 35.24 5.85
CA PHE A 328 -0.18 35.16 5.25
C PHE A 328 0.42 36.56 4.96
N ALA A 329 1.75 36.64 5.09
CA ALA A 329 2.58 37.84 4.89
C ALA A 329 3.31 37.86 3.52
N ASP A 330 3.08 36.86 2.66
CA ASP A 330 3.65 36.78 1.31
C ASP A 330 2.53 37.05 0.27
N THR A 331 2.71 38.07 -0.56
CA THR A 331 1.74 38.55 -1.55
C THR A 331 1.90 37.91 -2.92
N SER A 332 2.72 36.87 -3.07
CA SER A 332 2.95 36.22 -4.35
C SER A 332 1.69 35.48 -4.88
N VAL A 333 1.40 35.66 -6.17
CA VAL A 333 0.29 34.98 -6.87
C VAL A 333 0.71 33.55 -7.24
N GLY A 334 0.29 32.57 -6.46
CA GLY A 334 0.60 31.13 -6.64
C GLY A 334 -0.63 30.23 -6.71
N LEU A 335 -0.41 28.96 -7.04
CA LEU A 335 -1.39 27.88 -6.84
C LEU A 335 -1.17 27.29 -5.45
N TYR A 336 -2.26 27.15 -4.70
CA TYR A 336 -2.24 26.61 -3.35
C TYR A 336 -3.20 25.46 -3.26
N LEU A 337 -2.90 24.51 -2.37
CA LEU A 337 -3.80 23.42 -2.09
C LEU A 337 -4.10 23.25 -0.60
N SER A 338 -5.24 22.64 -0.30
CA SER A 338 -5.57 22.13 1.03
C SER A 338 -5.50 20.60 1.05
N LEU A 339 -4.80 20.02 2.03
CA LEU A 339 -4.70 18.57 2.30
C LEU A 339 -5.16 18.28 3.72
N GLY A 340 -6.39 17.76 3.86
CA GLY A 340 -6.95 17.44 5.18
C GLY A 340 -6.95 18.68 6.09
N PRO A 341 -6.22 18.70 7.24
CA PRO A 341 -6.12 19.87 8.12
C PRO A 341 -5.15 20.94 7.65
N VAL A 342 -4.30 20.65 6.65
CA VAL A 342 -3.29 21.60 6.19
C VAL A 342 -3.87 22.44 5.08
N ASP A 343 -4.13 23.70 5.39
CA ASP A 343 -4.58 24.69 4.42
C ASP A 343 -3.40 25.45 3.82
N SER A 344 -3.58 25.88 2.56
CA SER A 344 -2.68 26.83 1.90
C SER A 344 -1.24 26.32 1.69
N LEU A 345 -1.09 25.07 1.29
CA LEU A 345 0.19 24.53 0.86
C LEU A 345 0.56 25.05 -0.54
N PRO A 346 1.70 25.72 -0.70
CA PRO A 346 2.12 26.19 -2.01
C PRO A 346 2.46 25.00 -2.91
N LEU A 347 1.83 24.96 -4.08
CA LEU A 347 2.20 24.03 -5.14
C LEU A 347 3.44 24.56 -5.86
N GLN A 348 4.55 23.83 -5.75
CA GLN A 348 5.77 24.17 -6.46
C GLN A 348 5.85 23.34 -7.74
N PHE A 349 6.17 23.99 -8.85
CA PHE A 349 6.55 23.25 -10.04
C PHE A 349 7.87 22.56 -9.72
N GLY A 350 7.92 21.24 -9.85
CA GLY A 350 9.16 20.52 -9.64
C GLY A 350 10.23 21.09 -10.57
N THR A 351 11.44 21.32 -10.08
CA THR A 351 12.57 21.80 -10.90
C THR A 351 12.93 20.86 -12.05
N LYS A 352 12.33 19.66 -12.07
CA LYS A 352 12.49 18.56 -13.03
C LYS A 352 11.14 17.89 -13.35
N ALA A 353 10.04 18.64 -13.36
CA ALA A 353 8.68 18.12 -13.43
C ALA A 353 8.37 17.38 -14.75
N HIS A 354 7.62 16.28 -14.65
CA HIS A 354 7.10 15.53 -15.78
C HIS A 354 5.96 16.30 -16.47
N PHE A 355 6.03 16.37 -17.80
CA PHE A 355 5.00 16.93 -18.67
C PHE A 355 4.69 15.92 -19.78
N ALA A 356 3.40 15.70 -20.02
CA ALA A 356 2.94 14.71 -20.97
C ALA A 356 1.79 15.27 -21.81
N ASN A 357 1.86 15.15 -23.14
CA ASN A 357 0.75 15.47 -24.03
C ASN A 357 0.50 14.33 -25.03
N SER A 358 -0.72 13.80 -25.07
CA SER A 358 -1.12 12.71 -25.97
C SER A 358 -2.58 12.84 -26.36
N SER A 359 -3.03 12.06 -27.35
CA SER A 359 -4.46 11.91 -27.55
C SER A 359 -5.10 11.33 -26.28
N CYS A 360 -6.29 11.79 -25.92
CA CYS A 360 -6.95 11.30 -24.70
C CYS A 360 -7.20 9.78 -24.74
N ALA A 361 -7.42 9.21 -25.92
CA ALA A 361 -7.57 7.77 -26.12
C ALA A 361 -6.28 6.98 -25.88
N GLU A 362 -5.15 7.44 -26.40
CA GLU A 362 -3.85 6.83 -26.11
C GLU A 362 -3.49 6.97 -24.65
N PHE A 363 -3.82 8.12 -24.04
CA PHE A 363 -3.59 8.39 -22.62
C PHE A 363 -4.48 7.54 -21.68
N ALA A 364 -5.73 7.28 -22.06
CA ALA A 364 -6.60 6.39 -21.30
C ALA A 364 -6.11 4.94 -21.36
N LYS A 365 -5.77 4.47 -22.56
CA LYS A 365 -5.20 3.13 -22.78
C LYS A 365 -3.87 2.96 -22.05
N ALA A 366 -3.05 4.01 -22.05
CA ALA A 366 -1.78 4.08 -21.36
C ALA A 366 -1.91 3.73 -19.88
N ILE A 367 -2.78 4.48 -19.21
CA ILE A 367 -2.89 4.39 -17.77
C ILE A 367 -3.71 3.15 -17.39
N SER A 368 -4.73 2.78 -18.15
CA SER A 368 -5.51 1.56 -17.90
C SER A 368 -4.65 0.30 -17.87
N ASN A 369 -3.62 0.22 -18.74
CA ASN A 369 -2.71 -0.91 -18.78
C ASN A 369 -1.64 -0.87 -17.68
N SER A 370 -1.29 0.32 -17.21
CA SER A 370 -0.16 0.51 -16.31
C SER A 370 -0.56 0.64 -14.84
N LEU A 371 -1.82 1.02 -14.60
CA LEU A 371 -2.36 1.37 -13.29
C LEU A 371 -3.83 0.92 -13.20
N PRO A 372 -4.10 -0.39 -13.06
CA PRO A 372 -5.46 -0.94 -12.99
C PRO A 372 -6.29 -0.30 -11.87
N PHE A 373 -5.63 0.12 -10.79
CA PHE A 373 -6.20 0.84 -9.65
C PHE A 373 -6.89 2.17 -10.02
N TRP A 374 -6.47 2.81 -11.11
CA TRP A 374 -6.99 4.09 -11.58
C TRP A 374 -7.93 3.97 -12.79
N SER A 375 -8.18 2.75 -13.28
CA SER A 375 -9.06 2.49 -14.44
C SER A 375 -10.46 3.09 -14.24
N THR A 376 -11.00 3.06 -13.03
CA THR A 376 -12.26 3.71 -12.66
C THR A 376 -12.16 5.24 -12.59
N ALA A 377 -11.06 5.78 -12.04
CA ALA A 377 -10.83 7.22 -11.95
C ALA A 377 -10.65 7.90 -13.33
N LEU A 378 -10.28 7.10 -14.33
CA LEU A 378 -9.94 7.52 -15.70
C LEU A 378 -10.95 7.03 -16.75
N SER A 379 -12.03 6.37 -16.33
CA SER A 379 -13.11 5.93 -17.21
C SER A 379 -13.71 7.12 -17.99
N GLY A 380 -13.88 6.95 -19.30
CA GLY A 380 -14.44 7.96 -20.20
C GLY A 380 -13.43 8.93 -20.83
N LEU A 381 -12.15 8.90 -20.43
CA LEU A 381 -11.09 9.67 -21.11
C LEU A 381 -10.88 9.19 -22.55
N GLU A 382 -11.05 7.89 -22.80
CA GLU A 382 -10.96 7.25 -24.10
C GLU A 382 -11.99 7.76 -25.12
N HIS A 383 -13.06 8.38 -24.63
CA HIS A 383 -14.13 8.95 -25.45
C HIS A 383 -13.98 10.47 -25.66
N LEU A 384 -12.99 11.12 -25.03
CA LEU A 384 -12.76 12.54 -25.22
C LEU A 384 -11.97 12.81 -26.50
N PRO A 385 -12.45 13.71 -27.39
CA PRO A 385 -11.77 13.99 -28.64
C PRO A 385 -10.60 14.95 -28.44
N GLY A 386 -9.44 14.65 -29.02
CA GLY A 386 -8.28 15.55 -29.03
C GLY A 386 -7.24 15.19 -27.98
N TRP A 387 -6.56 16.22 -27.45
CA TRP A 387 -5.37 16.06 -26.62
C TRP A 387 -5.66 16.18 -25.12
N CYS A 388 -4.96 15.38 -24.33
CA CYS A 388 -4.95 15.38 -22.88
C CYS A 388 -3.53 15.67 -22.38
N THR A 389 -3.46 16.45 -21.30
CA THR A 389 -2.19 16.93 -20.73
C THR A 389 -2.04 16.49 -19.28
N LEU A 390 -0.89 15.92 -18.93
CA LEU A 390 -0.51 15.60 -17.56
C LEU A 390 0.56 16.58 -17.08
N THR A 391 0.31 17.24 -15.94
CA THR A 391 1.23 18.22 -15.34
C THR A 391 1.60 17.79 -13.93
N GLN A 392 2.88 17.77 -13.59
CA GLN A 392 3.34 17.45 -12.24
C GLN A 392 3.70 18.68 -11.42
N PHE A 393 3.36 18.62 -10.14
CA PHE A 393 3.81 19.52 -9.08
C PHE A 393 4.43 18.71 -7.94
N THR A 394 5.21 19.38 -7.11
CA THR A 394 5.79 18.83 -5.89
C THR A 394 5.27 19.59 -4.68
N LEU A 395 4.92 18.84 -3.66
CA LEU A 395 4.64 19.37 -2.34
C LEU A 395 5.95 19.64 -1.60
N PRO A 396 5.95 20.56 -0.60
CA PRO A 396 7.08 20.74 0.29
C PRO A 396 7.55 19.42 0.91
N GLU A 397 8.87 19.27 1.06
CA GLU A 397 9.50 18.09 1.66
C GLU A 397 9.17 17.92 3.15
N GLU A 398 8.69 18.99 3.79
CA GLU A 398 8.35 19.04 5.21
C GLU A 398 6.95 19.65 5.38
N ILE A 399 5.97 18.81 5.71
CA ILE A 399 4.61 19.18 6.07
C ILE A 399 4.24 18.41 7.33
N LEU A 400 4.87 18.80 8.44
CA LEU A 400 4.75 18.12 9.74
C LEU A 400 3.28 17.96 10.18
N ALA A 401 2.44 18.96 9.92
CA ALA A 401 1.02 18.94 10.24
C ALA A 401 0.20 17.91 9.43
N ALA A 402 0.67 17.50 8.25
CA ALA A 402 0.10 16.40 7.46
C ALA A 402 0.84 15.05 7.70
N GLY A 403 1.80 15.04 8.62
CA GLY A 403 2.67 13.89 8.86
C GLY A 403 3.60 13.56 7.70
N VAL A 404 3.95 14.53 6.85
CA VAL A 404 4.93 14.39 5.76
C VAL A 404 6.25 15.00 6.22
N SER A 405 7.33 14.21 6.24
CA SER A 405 8.67 14.72 6.52
C SER A 405 9.73 13.85 5.86
N LYS A 406 10.55 14.47 5.01
CA LYS A 406 11.69 13.83 4.36
C LYS A 406 12.80 13.54 5.36
N ALA A 407 13.06 14.47 6.29
CA ALA A 407 14.05 14.28 7.35
C ALA A 407 13.69 13.08 8.25
N ALA A 408 12.43 12.96 8.64
CA ALA A 408 11.92 11.85 9.44
C ALA A 408 11.66 10.57 8.60
N ARG A 409 11.61 10.71 7.27
CA ARG A 409 11.15 9.69 6.31
C ARG A 409 9.75 9.17 6.64
N THR A 410 8.79 10.07 6.84
CA THR A 410 7.40 9.75 7.23
C THR A 410 6.37 10.34 6.26
N THR A 411 5.25 9.63 6.10
CA THR A 411 4.01 10.12 5.49
C THR A 411 2.86 9.42 6.17
N ALA A 412 1.91 10.17 6.73
CA ALA A 412 0.85 9.60 7.59
C ALA A 412 -0.57 9.70 7.00
N PHE A 413 -0.83 10.66 6.10
CA PHE A 413 -2.19 10.94 5.64
C PHE A 413 -2.26 11.47 4.20
N PRO A 414 -3.29 11.08 3.42
CA PRO A 414 -4.18 9.91 3.55
C PRO A 414 -3.49 8.57 3.21
N TRP A 415 -2.18 8.61 2.97
CA TRP A 415 -1.48 7.57 2.23
C TRP A 415 -1.00 6.39 3.06
N GLY A 416 -1.18 6.36 4.39
CA GLY A 416 -0.60 5.33 5.25
C GLY A 416 0.91 5.49 5.46
N ALA A 417 1.46 4.79 6.48
CA ALA A 417 2.86 4.89 6.92
C ALA A 417 3.86 4.29 5.90
N TYR A 418 4.04 4.96 4.76
CA TYR A 418 5.07 4.63 3.79
C TYR A 418 6.31 5.52 4.00
N PHE A 419 7.49 4.94 3.74
CA PHE A 419 8.75 5.67 3.70
C PHE A 419 8.92 6.28 2.30
N PHE A 420 8.75 7.60 2.14
CA PHE A 420 9.13 8.29 0.91
C PHE A 420 10.53 8.90 1.06
N PRO A 421 11.45 8.63 0.11
CA PRO A 421 12.74 9.32 0.05
C PRO A 421 12.65 10.73 -0.57
N ASP A 422 11.54 11.09 -1.22
CA ASP A 422 11.37 12.29 -2.07
C ASP A 422 10.09 13.11 -1.74
N PRO A 423 10.03 14.41 -2.12
CA PRO A 423 8.82 15.23 -1.98
C PRO A 423 7.61 14.61 -2.69
N LEU A 424 6.46 14.62 -2.01
CA LEU A 424 5.20 14.07 -2.53
C LEU A 424 4.80 14.79 -3.82
N GLN A 425 4.46 14.02 -4.86
CA GLN A 425 4.13 14.57 -6.18
C GLN A 425 2.61 14.66 -6.36
N VAL A 426 2.15 15.65 -7.14
CA VAL A 426 0.74 15.83 -7.49
C VAL A 426 0.65 16.03 -8.99
N PHE A 427 -0.12 15.19 -9.66
CA PHE A 427 -0.32 15.22 -11.10
C PHE A 427 -1.73 15.73 -11.43
N PHE A 428 -1.82 16.62 -12.42
CA PHE A 428 -3.07 17.18 -12.91
C PHE A 428 -3.29 16.71 -14.34
N LEU A 429 -4.37 15.96 -14.55
CA LEU A 429 -4.81 15.55 -15.88
C LEU A 429 -5.84 16.53 -16.40
N SER A 430 -5.57 17.06 -17.59
CA SER A 430 -6.34 18.16 -18.17
C SER A 430 -6.74 17.90 -19.61
N HIS A 431 -7.87 18.48 -20.02
CA HIS A 431 -8.39 18.48 -21.39
C HIS A 431 -9.01 19.84 -21.69
N LYS A 432 -8.71 20.44 -22.86
CA LYS A 432 -9.24 21.75 -23.29
C LYS A 432 -9.17 22.83 -22.19
N ASP A 433 -7.98 23.02 -21.62
CA ASP A 433 -7.71 24.01 -20.57
C ASP A 433 -8.53 23.84 -19.28
N GLN A 434 -9.02 22.63 -19.00
CA GLN A 434 -9.67 22.28 -17.74
C GLN A 434 -9.01 21.06 -17.13
N VAL A 435 -8.70 21.11 -15.84
CA VAL A 435 -8.31 19.91 -15.09
C VAL A 435 -9.54 19.03 -14.92
N LEU A 436 -9.43 17.79 -15.38
CA LEU A 436 -10.44 16.76 -15.23
C LEU A 436 -10.24 15.97 -13.94
N ARG A 437 -8.97 15.68 -13.58
CA ARG A 437 -8.60 14.83 -12.45
C ARG A 437 -7.27 15.25 -11.82
N VAL A 438 -7.13 14.96 -10.53
CA VAL A 438 -5.88 15.10 -9.78
C VAL A 438 -5.46 13.73 -9.27
N ILE A 439 -4.19 13.40 -9.43
CA ILE A 439 -3.60 12.11 -9.06
C ILE A 439 -2.42 12.37 -8.15
N PHE A 440 -2.33 11.69 -7.02
CA PHE A 440 -1.20 11.84 -6.11
C PHE A 440 -0.13 10.80 -6.40
N GLY A 441 1.11 11.28 -6.47
CA GLY A 441 2.29 10.50 -6.77
C GLY A 441 2.80 9.76 -5.55
N THR A 442 2.29 8.55 -5.38
CA THR A 442 3.00 7.40 -4.79
C THR A 442 3.04 6.22 -5.79
N TYR A 443 2.29 6.32 -6.89
CA TYR A 443 2.04 5.24 -7.87
C TYR A 443 2.29 5.62 -9.34
N LEU A 444 2.35 6.91 -9.67
CA LEU A 444 2.85 7.40 -10.97
C LEU A 444 4.32 7.79 -10.78
N ASP A 445 5.21 6.80 -10.86
CA ASP A 445 6.64 7.11 -10.81
C ASP A 445 7.08 7.80 -12.11
N ALA A 446 8.17 8.56 -12.07
CA ALA A 446 8.80 9.27 -13.18
C ALA A 446 9.10 8.41 -14.44
N ALA A 447 8.88 7.10 -14.34
CA ALA A 447 9.01 6.07 -15.35
C ALA A 447 8.05 6.15 -16.54
N PHE A 448 6.83 6.63 -16.30
CA PHE A 448 5.69 6.30 -17.16
C PHE A 448 5.43 7.28 -18.30
N VAL A 449 6.06 8.46 -18.26
CA VAL A 449 5.89 9.50 -19.26
C VAL A 449 7.19 9.67 -20.02
N ARG A 450 7.32 9.06 -21.21
CA ARG A 450 8.34 9.50 -22.18
C ARG A 450 7.76 10.52 -23.12
N GLN A 451 8.45 11.65 -23.25
CA GLN A 451 8.23 12.56 -24.37
C GLN A 451 9.19 12.15 -25.49
N GLY A 452 8.67 11.66 -26.61
CA GLY A 452 9.49 11.44 -27.79
C GLY A 452 10.03 12.78 -28.33
N LYS A 453 11.11 12.74 -29.12
CA LYS A 453 11.67 13.93 -29.81
C LYS A 453 10.67 14.64 -30.73
N ASP A 454 9.55 13.99 -31.02
CA ASP A 454 8.40 14.40 -31.81
C ASP A 454 7.27 15.07 -30.99
N GLY A 455 7.42 15.21 -29.66
CA GLY A 455 6.41 15.81 -28.79
C GLY A 455 5.22 14.89 -28.48
N ILE A 456 5.28 13.63 -28.91
CA ILE A 456 4.27 12.59 -28.68
C ILE A 456 4.65 11.78 -27.45
N LEU A 457 3.67 11.52 -26.58
CA LEU A 457 3.81 10.64 -25.43
C LEU A 457 4.07 9.20 -25.91
N LYS A 458 5.28 8.71 -25.69
CA LYS A 458 5.62 7.31 -25.90
C LYS A 458 5.71 6.69 -24.53
N MET A 459 4.77 5.85 -24.17
CA MET A 459 5.00 5.03 -22.98
C MET A 459 6.19 4.11 -23.24
N ALA A 460 7.00 3.88 -22.22
CA ALA A 460 7.80 2.69 -22.18
C ALA A 460 6.82 1.52 -22.20
N PHE A 461 6.53 1.00 -23.40
CA PHE A 461 5.84 -0.27 -23.51
C PHE A 461 6.53 -1.27 -22.69
#